data_AF-A0A231GU01-F1
#
_entry.id   AF-A0A231GU01-F1
#
_cell.length_a   1.000
_cell.length_b   1.000
_cell.length_c   1.000
_cell.angle_alpha   90.00
_cell.angle_beta   90.00
_cell.angle_gamma   90.00
#
_symmetry.space_group_name_H-M   'P 1'
#
loop_
_entity.id
_entity.type
_entity.pdbx_description
1 polymer ?
#
loop_
_entity_poly.entity_id
_entity_poly.type
_entity_poly.pdbx_seq_one_letter_code
_entity_poly.pdbx_strand_id
1 'polypeptide(L)'
;MSDNIFPPSETPNVSANDSAASSGNSGAPAPRTAFRSRALASPLAVRFGPDDPDAVHAIALRAVQDSMKRYIDWQHHEPPDATAAGPGEWRVTAINGIEDDLRRAYLDAVHAGVPIHEIDSAHELGRAGVGWDQQPAHRLLGRLERLAQELTLAEAHRGTDRSRIRDLESELDRAHTRNADLTEDLAHARNITLSQTEEIVDADWLTGNRHHNTAPGPQPARALAQTNAELALANDIDALDHTTSSDISRGIGAAIDTALPGRPDYWPDTTDPDIGPAPGTSDHGPEVTP
;
A
#
# COMPACT_ATOMS: atom_id res chain seq x y z
N MET A 1 -65.24 -31.30 15.35
CA MET A 1 -65.03 -29.90 15.75
C MET A 1 -63.68 -29.48 15.20
N SER A 2 -63.70 -28.39 14.43
CA SER A 2 -62.56 -27.64 13.87
C SER A 2 -61.88 -28.22 12.63
N ASP A 3 -62.48 -27.87 11.48
CA ASP A 3 -61.81 -27.71 10.18
C ASP A 3 -60.83 -26.52 10.24
N ASN A 4 -59.66 -26.66 9.62
CA ASN A 4 -59.09 -25.55 8.84
C ASN A 4 -58.02 -26.04 7.86
N ILE A 5 -58.34 -25.82 6.59
CA ILE A 5 -57.64 -26.16 5.35
C ILE A 5 -57.02 -24.85 4.83
N PHE A 6 -55.74 -24.87 4.45
CA PHE A 6 -55.07 -23.86 3.60
C PHE A 6 -55.83 -23.67 2.27
N PRO A 7 -55.84 -22.50 1.58
CA PRO A 7 -54.65 -21.94 0.90
C PRO A 7 -54.75 -20.40 0.64
N PRO A 8 -54.16 -19.79 -0.42
CA PRO A 8 -52.74 -19.59 -0.77
C PRO A 8 -52.37 -18.09 -0.95
N SER A 9 -51.09 -17.88 -1.29
CA SER A 9 -50.40 -16.65 -1.71
C SER A 9 -51.19 -15.68 -2.61
N GLU A 10 -51.24 -14.41 -2.21
CA GLU A 10 -51.54 -13.27 -3.08
C GLU A 10 -50.34 -12.32 -3.15
N THR A 11 -49.78 -12.20 -4.35
CA THR A 11 -49.02 -11.03 -4.79
C THR A 11 -49.99 -10.07 -5.49
N PRO A 12 -49.90 -8.75 -5.26
CA PRO A 12 -50.52 -7.80 -6.17
C PRO A 12 -49.50 -7.31 -7.22
N ASN A 13 -49.80 -7.62 -8.47
CA ASN A 13 -49.37 -6.88 -9.65
C ASN A 13 -50.50 -5.90 -10.05
N VAL A 14 -50.20 -4.92 -10.91
CA VAL A 14 -51.08 -3.88 -11.52
C VAL A 14 -51.14 -2.60 -10.66
N SER A 15 -50.70 -1.42 -11.10
CA SER A 15 -50.93 -0.81 -12.42
C SER A 15 -49.70 -0.14 -13.03
N ALA A 16 -49.44 -0.49 -14.28
CA ALA A 16 -48.83 0.40 -15.26
C ALA A 16 -49.80 1.56 -15.55
N ASN A 17 -49.29 2.79 -15.53
CA ASN A 17 -49.92 3.91 -16.23
C ASN A 17 -48.82 4.55 -17.10
N ASP A 18 -48.74 4.06 -18.33
CA ASP A 18 -48.03 4.72 -19.41
C ASP A 18 -48.93 5.85 -19.92
N SER A 19 -48.45 7.08 -19.83
CA SER A 19 -48.95 8.22 -20.59
C SER A 19 -47.77 9.11 -20.93
N ALA A 20 -47.15 8.79 -22.05
CA ALA A 20 -46.23 9.67 -22.74
C ALA A 20 -47.02 10.73 -23.52
N ALA A 21 -46.76 12.02 -23.27
CA ALA A 21 -46.28 12.98 -24.28
C ALA A 21 -46.35 14.46 -23.81
N SER A 22 -45.17 15.05 -23.72
CA SER A 22 -44.81 16.39 -24.25
C SER A 22 -45.51 17.64 -23.70
N SER A 23 -44.83 18.38 -22.82
CA SER A 23 -44.23 19.67 -23.18
C SER A 23 -43.35 20.20 -22.04
N GLY A 24 -42.22 20.79 -22.43
CA GLY A 24 -41.04 20.96 -21.59
C GLY A 24 -41.21 21.86 -20.37
N ASN A 25 -40.48 21.51 -19.33
CA ASN A 25 -39.51 22.45 -18.78
C ASN A 25 -38.37 21.65 -18.13
N SER A 26 -37.16 21.86 -18.63
CA SER A 26 -35.92 21.34 -18.07
C SER A 26 -35.67 21.99 -16.71
N GLY A 27 -36.34 21.49 -15.67
CA GLY A 27 -36.01 21.81 -14.29
C GLY A 27 -34.80 21.00 -13.87
N ALA A 28 -33.61 21.48 -14.18
CA ALA A 28 -32.36 20.95 -13.62
C ALA A 28 -32.52 20.79 -12.09
N PRO A 29 -32.10 19.67 -11.47
CA PRO A 29 -32.08 19.59 -10.03
C PRO A 29 -31.17 20.71 -9.51
N ALA A 30 -31.73 21.63 -8.74
CA ALA A 30 -30.97 22.67 -8.08
C ALA A 30 -29.74 22.04 -7.40
N PRO A 31 -28.53 22.62 -7.57
CA PRO A 31 -27.35 22.05 -6.95
C PRO A 31 -27.59 22.03 -5.45
N ARG A 32 -27.57 20.82 -4.88
CA ARG A 32 -27.60 20.63 -3.43
C ARG A 32 -26.37 21.34 -2.85
N THR A 33 -26.51 22.59 -2.45
CA THR A 33 -25.53 23.36 -1.67
C THR A 33 -25.53 22.86 -0.23
N ALA A 34 -25.36 21.55 -0.06
CA ALA A 34 -24.97 20.99 1.22
C ALA A 34 -23.44 21.11 1.30
N PHE A 35 -22.95 22.34 1.54
CA PHE A 35 -21.58 22.58 2.01
C PHE A 35 -21.45 22.08 3.45
N ARG A 36 -21.84 20.84 3.72
CA ARG A 36 -21.57 20.21 5.00
C ARG A 36 -20.08 20.01 5.05
N SER A 37 -19.41 20.84 5.85
CA SER A 37 -18.11 20.56 6.41
C SER A 37 -18.09 19.10 6.88
N ARG A 38 -17.61 18.19 6.03
CA ARG A 38 -17.46 16.78 6.39
C ARG A 38 -16.38 16.80 7.45
N ALA A 39 -16.76 16.70 8.72
CA ALA A 39 -15.82 16.57 9.82
C ALA A 39 -14.92 15.39 9.47
N LEU A 40 -13.71 15.70 8.98
CA LEU A 40 -12.69 14.70 8.77
C LEU A 40 -12.45 14.10 10.16
N ALA A 41 -12.72 12.81 10.30
CA ALA A 41 -12.58 12.11 11.56
C ALA A 41 -11.20 12.43 12.14
N SER A 42 -11.16 13.03 13.34
CA SER A 42 -9.89 13.37 13.96
C SER A 42 -9.06 12.10 14.15
N PRO A 43 -7.75 12.12 13.84
CA PRO A 43 -6.87 11.00 14.14
C PRO A 43 -6.89 10.61 15.63
N LEU A 44 -7.15 11.57 16.53
CA LEU A 44 -7.36 11.30 17.95
C LEU A 44 -8.68 10.58 18.19
N ALA A 45 -9.76 11.02 17.56
CA ALA A 45 -11.06 10.36 17.66
C ALA A 45 -11.03 8.90 17.18
N VAL A 46 -10.27 8.62 16.12
CA VAL A 46 -10.08 7.25 15.62
C VAL A 46 -9.39 6.35 16.64
N ARG A 47 -8.50 6.91 17.45
CA ARG A 47 -7.60 6.13 18.31
C ARG A 47 -8.05 6.05 19.77
N PHE A 48 -8.54 7.15 20.30
CA PHE A 48 -8.95 7.28 21.70
C PHE A 48 -10.49 7.30 21.87
N GLY A 49 -11.22 7.40 20.76
CA GLY A 49 -12.67 7.44 20.72
C GLY A 49 -13.21 8.83 20.44
N PRO A 50 -14.44 8.94 19.90
CA PRO A 50 -15.04 10.21 19.51
C PRO A 50 -15.36 11.13 20.71
N ASP A 51 -15.48 10.55 21.90
CA ASP A 51 -15.82 11.27 23.14
C ASP A 51 -14.57 11.70 23.95
N ASP A 52 -13.37 11.40 23.46
CA ASP A 52 -12.12 11.83 24.10
C ASP A 52 -12.04 13.37 24.10
N PRO A 53 -11.76 14.01 25.25
CA PRO A 53 -11.81 15.47 25.36
C PRO A 53 -10.83 16.16 24.42
N ASP A 54 -9.62 15.60 24.24
CA ASP A 54 -8.61 16.16 23.35
C ASP A 54 -9.04 16.02 21.88
N ALA A 55 -9.67 14.90 21.53
CA ALA A 55 -10.26 14.70 20.21
C ALA A 55 -11.41 15.68 19.92
N VAL A 56 -12.33 15.87 20.87
CA VAL A 56 -13.45 16.81 20.75
C VAL A 56 -12.94 18.25 20.62
N HIS A 57 -11.98 18.66 21.48
CA HIS A 57 -11.38 19.99 21.42
C HIS A 57 -10.63 20.23 20.09
N ALA A 58 -9.86 19.25 19.62
CA ALA A 58 -9.14 19.35 18.35
C ALA A 58 -10.11 19.47 17.15
N ILE A 59 -11.20 18.69 17.14
CA ILE A 59 -12.24 18.77 16.10
C ILE A 59 -12.88 20.16 16.10
N ALA A 60 -13.23 20.68 17.28
CA ALA A 60 -13.90 21.96 17.41
C ALA A 60 -13.01 23.13 16.98
N LEU A 61 -11.76 23.17 17.44
CA LEU A 61 -10.79 24.19 17.04
C LEU A 61 -10.47 24.15 15.54
N ARG A 62 -10.29 22.93 14.99
CA ARG A 62 -10.15 22.75 13.54
C ARG A 62 -11.35 23.29 12.79
N ALA A 63 -12.56 22.99 13.25
CA ALA A 63 -13.78 23.45 12.59
C ALA A 63 -13.86 24.98 12.56
N VAL A 64 -13.51 25.67 13.65
CA VAL A 64 -13.47 27.14 13.71
C VAL A 64 -12.42 27.71 12.75
N GLN A 65 -11.19 27.19 12.79
CA GLN A 65 -10.10 27.66 11.94
C GLN A 65 -10.38 27.43 10.45
N ASP A 66 -10.80 26.23 10.07
CA ASP A 66 -11.03 25.86 8.67
C ASP A 66 -12.32 26.48 8.11
N SER A 67 -13.33 26.77 8.94
CA SER A 67 -14.51 27.53 8.51
C SER A 67 -14.19 29.01 8.31
N MET A 68 -13.39 29.62 9.20
CA MET A 68 -12.95 31.01 9.06
C MET A 68 -12.02 31.19 7.86
N LYS A 69 -11.10 30.26 7.63
CA LYS A 69 -10.29 30.23 6.41
C LYS A 69 -11.17 30.17 5.17
N ARG A 70 -12.15 29.25 5.13
CA ARG A 70 -13.08 29.14 4.00
C ARG A 70 -13.90 30.42 3.79
N TYR A 71 -14.28 31.11 4.86
CA TYR A 71 -14.95 32.41 4.78
C TYR A 71 -14.06 33.46 4.11
N ILE A 72 -12.80 33.58 4.52
CA ILE A 72 -11.84 34.52 3.91
C ILE A 72 -11.50 34.14 2.46
N ASP A 73 -11.22 32.86 2.20
CA ASP A 73 -10.96 32.35 0.84
C ASP A 73 -12.15 32.64 -0.10
N TRP A 74 -13.38 32.55 0.42
CA TRP A 74 -14.59 32.89 -0.31
C TRP A 74 -14.75 34.40 -0.54
N GLN A 75 -14.45 35.23 0.46
CA GLN A 75 -14.45 36.69 0.30
C GLN A 75 -13.47 37.18 -0.76
N HIS A 76 -12.34 36.48 -0.92
CA HIS A 76 -11.33 36.78 -1.93
C HIS A 76 -11.56 36.09 -3.27
N HIS A 77 -12.62 35.27 -3.41
CA HIS A 77 -12.92 34.58 -4.66
C HIS A 77 -13.58 35.52 -5.69
N GLU A 78 -12.94 35.69 -6.83
CA GLU A 78 -13.50 36.39 -8.00
C GLU A 78 -14.69 35.58 -8.55
N PRO A 79 -15.81 36.23 -8.99
CA PRO A 79 -16.95 35.48 -9.49
C PRO A 79 -16.56 34.70 -10.75
N PRO A 80 -16.95 33.43 -10.89
CA PRO A 80 -16.95 32.82 -12.20
C PRO A 80 -17.93 33.59 -13.10
N ASP A 81 -17.46 34.04 -14.25
CA ASP A 81 -18.21 34.83 -15.25
C ASP A 81 -19.42 34.11 -15.89
N ALA A 82 -19.79 32.92 -15.42
CA ALA A 82 -20.79 32.08 -16.06
C ALA A 82 -21.60 31.25 -15.06
N THR A 83 -22.66 31.82 -14.51
CA THR A 83 -23.77 31.00 -13.97
C THR A 83 -25.12 31.55 -14.42
N ALA A 84 -26.00 30.65 -14.85
CA ALA A 84 -27.36 30.93 -15.33
C ALA A 84 -28.34 31.39 -14.23
N ALA A 85 -27.97 31.21 -12.95
CA ALA A 85 -28.56 31.92 -11.83
C ALA A 85 -27.81 33.25 -11.68
N GLY A 86 -28.53 34.37 -11.64
CA GLY A 86 -27.93 35.71 -11.63
C GLY A 86 -26.75 35.81 -10.63
N PRO A 87 -25.66 36.52 -10.97
CA PRO A 87 -24.41 36.54 -10.20
C PRO A 87 -24.53 36.81 -8.69
N GLY A 88 -25.66 37.36 -8.23
CA GLY A 88 -25.91 37.68 -6.82
C GLY A 88 -26.57 36.57 -5.98
N GLU A 89 -27.45 35.74 -6.55
CA GLU A 89 -28.27 34.81 -5.74
C GLU A 89 -27.47 33.61 -5.22
N TRP A 90 -26.59 33.06 -6.05
CA TRP A 90 -25.68 31.98 -5.64
C TRP A 90 -24.64 32.46 -4.62
N ARG A 91 -24.24 33.75 -4.70
CA ARG A 91 -23.32 34.36 -3.75
C ARG A 91 -23.94 34.52 -2.38
N VAL A 92 -25.14 35.08 -2.30
CA VAL A 92 -25.84 35.29 -1.03
C VAL A 92 -26.13 33.96 -0.33
N THR A 93 -26.57 32.94 -1.08
CA THR A 93 -26.80 31.60 -0.51
C THR A 93 -25.52 30.92 -0.04
N ALA A 94 -24.40 31.09 -0.76
CA ALA A 94 -23.10 30.57 -0.36
C ALA A 94 -22.55 31.28 0.89
N ILE A 95 -22.62 32.62 0.96
CA ILE A 95 -22.23 33.41 2.15
C ILE A 95 -23.00 32.93 3.37
N ASN A 96 -24.33 32.88 3.27
CA ASN A 96 -25.17 32.50 4.39
C ASN A 96 -24.82 31.09 4.89
N GLY A 97 -24.51 30.16 3.98
CA GLY A 97 -24.06 28.82 4.34
C GLY A 97 -22.71 28.79 5.07
N ILE A 98 -21.73 29.59 4.62
CA ILE A 98 -20.40 29.64 5.24
C ILE A 98 -20.45 30.36 6.59
N GLU A 99 -21.22 31.44 6.71
CA GLU A 99 -21.43 32.15 7.97
C GLU A 99 -22.18 31.29 8.99
N ASP A 100 -23.17 30.51 8.55
CA ASP A 100 -23.85 29.54 9.40
C ASP A 100 -22.92 28.43 9.89
N ASP A 101 -22.03 27.93 9.03
CA ASP A 101 -21.01 26.93 9.39
C ASP A 101 -20.01 27.50 10.41
N LEU A 102 -19.54 28.74 10.23
CA LEU A 102 -18.67 29.41 11.19
C LEU A 102 -19.38 29.61 12.54
N ARG A 103 -20.64 30.06 12.53
CA ARG A 103 -21.43 30.24 13.75
C ARG A 103 -21.64 28.92 14.50
N ARG A 104 -21.93 27.84 13.77
CA ARG A 104 -22.02 26.49 14.35
C ARG A 104 -20.69 26.04 14.94
N ALA A 105 -19.58 26.18 14.21
CA ALA A 105 -18.26 25.79 14.71
C ALA A 105 -17.89 26.51 16.01
N TYR A 106 -18.21 27.81 16.11
CA TYR A 106 -18.04 28.58 17.35
C TYR A 106 -18.89 28.04 18.50
N LEU A 107 -20.18 27.79 18.25
CA LEU A 107 -21.07 27.22 19.25
C LEU A 107 -20.58 25.84 19.68
N ASP A 108 -20.19 24.98 18.76
CA ASP A 108 -19.69 23.63 19.04
C ASP A 108 -18.41 23.69 19.89
N ALA A 109 -17.49 24.62 19.61
CA ALA A 109 -16.29 24.83 20.43
C ALA A 109 -16.59 25.31 21.85
N VAL A 110 -17.56 26.21 22.01
CA VAL A 110 -18.03 26.65 23.33
C VAL A 110 -18.71 25.51 24.09
N HIS A 111 -19.56 24.72 23.43
CA HIS A 111 -20.24 23.57 24.04
C HIS A 111 -19.26 22.45 24.41
N ALA A 112 -18.20 22.28 23.63
CA ALA A 112 -17.10 21.37 23.92
C ALA A 112 -16.26 21.81 25.14
N GLY A 113 -16.45 23.03 25.66
CA GLY A 113 -15.68 23.54 26.80
C GLY A 113 -14.30 24.07 26.43
N VAL A 114 -14.05 24.33 25.14
CA VAL A 114 -12.77 24.90 24.67
C VAL A 114 -12.59 26.31 25.24
N PRO A 115 -11.42 26.65 25.80
CA PRO A 115 -11.16 27.99 26.30
C PRO A 115 -11.29 29.06 25.21
N ILE A 116 -11.94 30.18 25.53
CA ILE A 116 -12.21 31.28 24.58
C ILE A 116 -10.93 31.77 23.88
N HIS A 117 -9.83 31.88 24.61
CA HIS A 117 -8.55 32.33 24.04
C HIS A 117 -7.99 31.39 22.96
N GLU A 118 -8.29 30.09 23.02
CA GLU A 118 -7.91 29.12 21.99
C GLU A 118 -8.83 29.22 20.77
N ILE A 119 -10.13 29.45 20.99
CA ILE A 119 -11.12 29.72 19.94
C ILE A 119 -10.72 30.99 19.18
N ASP A 120 -10.34 32.06 19.89
CA ASP A 120 -9.87 33.31 19.29
C ASP A 120 -8.59 33.09 18.48
N SER A 121 -7.66 32.28 18.99
CA SER A 121 -6.44 31.92 18.26
C SER A 121 -6.76 31.16 16.96
N ALA A 122 -7.71 30.22 17.01
CA ALA A 122 -8.19 29.50 15.83
C ALA A 122 -8.85 30.42 14.81
N HIS A 123 -9.64 31.37 15.30
CA HIS A 123 -10.28 32.39 14.46
C HIS A 123 -9.25 33.29 13.78
N GLU A 124 -8.28 33.81 14.51
CA GLU A 124 -7.25 34.70 13.94
C GLU A 124 -6.35 33.98 12.93
N LEU A 125 -5.98 32.71 13.19
CA LEU A 125 -5.24 31.91 12.21
C LEU A 125 -6.07 31.63 10.95
N GLY A 126 -7.35 31.27 11.11
CA GLY A 126 -8.25 31.08 9.98
C GLY A 126 -8.44 32.38 9.20
N ARG A 127 -8.54 33.51 9.89
CA ARG A 127 -8.63 34.85 9.29
C ARG A 127 -7.38 35.22 8.49
N ALA A 128 -6.22 34.78 8.94
CA ALA A 128 -4.96 34.89 8.20
C ALA A 128 -4.86 33.93 7.00
N GLY A 129 -5.89 33.12 6.73
CA GLY A 129 -5.92 32.13 5.65
C GLY A 129 -5.18 30.82 5.97
N VAL A 130 -4.78 30.62 7.22
CA VAL A 130 -3.99 29.45 7.64
C VAL A 130 -4.90 28.31 8.06
N GLY A 131 -4.72 27.14 7.42
CA GLY A 131 -5.50 25.94 7.74
C GLY A 131 -4.94 25.19 8.94
N TRP A 132 -5.77 24.35 9.57
CA TRP A 132 -5.35 23.54 10.72
C TRP A 132 -4.20 22.58 10.40
N ASP A 133 -4.18 22.06 9.17
CA ASP A 133 -3.14 21.19 8.63
C ASP A 133 -1.76 21.86 8.57
N GLN A 134 -1.75 23.17 8.33
CA GLN A 134 -0.53 23.98 8.21
C GLN A 134 -0.05 24.45 9.57
N GLN A 135 -0.93 25.09 10.34
CA GLN A 135 -0.63 25.60 11.67
C GLN A 135 -1.86 25.44 12.58
N PRO A 136 -1.86 24.42 13.45
CA PRO A 136 -2.97 24.19 14.38
C PRO A 136 -3.00 25.28 15.45
N ALA A 137 -4.20 25.80 15.76
CA ALA A 137 -4.39 26.83 16.78
C ALA A 137 -3.85 26.41 18.15
N HIS A 138 -4.04 25.13 18.51
CA HIS A 138 -3.45 24.56 19.71
C HIS A 138 -2.26 23.67 19.34
N ARG A 139 -1.04 24.12 19.67
CA ARG A 139 0.22 23.43 19.31
C ARG A 139 0.28 21.97 19.77
N LEU A 140 -0.11 21.67 21.01
CA LEU A 140 -0.03 20.29 21.53
C LEU A 140 -1.08 19.39 20.89
N LEU A 141 -2.36 19.79 20.86
CA LEU A 141 -3.41 19.05 20.18
C LEU A 141 -3.09 18.78 18.70
N GLY A 142 -2.60 19.78 17.97
CA GLY A 142 -2.17 19.57 16.59
C GLY A 142 -0.99 18.61 16.44
N ARG A 143 -0.05 18.61 17.39
CA ARG A 143 1.03 17.61 17.43
C ARG A 143 0.49 16.21 17.75
N LEU A 144 -0.45 16.10 18.68
CA LEU A 144 -1.09 14.84 19.04
C LEU A 144 -1.85 14.25 17.86
N GLU A 145 -2.60 15.06 17.12
CA GLU A 145 -3.28 14.61 15.90
C GLU A 145 -2.31 14.14 14.82
N ARG A 146 -1.22 14.88 14.59
CA ARG A 146 -0.18 14.47 13.65
C ARG A 146 0.44 13.13 14.04
N LEU A 147 0.82 12.98 15.31
CA LEU A 147 1.40 11.73 15.81
C LEU A 147 0.41 10.56 15.77
N ALA A 148 -0.87 10.81 16.06
CA ALA A 148 -1.92 9.79 15.94
C ALA A 148 -2.11 9.35 14.49
N GLN A 149 -2.07 10.29 13.53
CA GLN A 149 -2.13 9.99 12.11
C GLN A 149 -0.91 9.19 11.64
N GLU A 150 0.30 9.65 11.97
CA GLU A 150 1.56 8.97 11.62
C GLU A 150 1.59 7.54 12.16
N LEU A 151 1.12 7.34 13.40
CA LEU A 151 1.07 6.02 14.00
C LEU A 151 0.02 5.12 13.34
N THR A 152 -1.16 5.65 13.02
CA THR A 152 -2.20 4.88 12.28
C THR A 152 -1.67 4.43 10.93
N LEU A 153 -0.94 5.30 10.22
CA LEU A 153 -0.27 4.94 8.97
C LEU A 153 0.79 3.87 9.19
N ALA A 154 1.65 4.00 10.20
CA ALA A 154 2.67 3.01 10.51
C ALA A 154 2.08 1.64 10.86
N GLU A 155 0.96 1.60 11.57
CA GLU A 155 0.23 0.36 11.89
C GLU A 155 -0.36 -0.29 10.64
N ALA A 156 -0.93 0.51 9.73
CA ALA A 156 -1.41 0.00 8.45
C ALA A 156 -0.29 -0.64 7.61
N HIS A 157 0.88 0.02 7.54
CA HIS A 157 2.06 -0.52 6.84
C HIS A 157 2.57 -1.82 7.49
N ARG A 158 2.61 -1.88 8.83
CA ARG A 158 2.96 -3.13 9.53
C ARG A 158 1.95 -4.25 9.25
N GLY A 159 0.68 -3.91 9.07
CA GLY A 159 -0.36 -4.85 8.67
C GLY A 159 -0.09 -5.45 7.29
N THR A 160 0.23 -4.60 6.31
CA THR A 160 0.55 -5.03 4.94
C THR A 160 1.84 -5.84 4.87
N ASP A 161 2.84 -5.47 5.67
CA ASP A 161 4.10 -6.21 5.72
C ASP A 161 3.89 -7.61 6.32
N ARG A 162 3.09 -7.72 7.39
CA ARG A 162 2.74 -9.02 7.98
C ARG A 162 1.96 -9.92 7.03
N SER A 163 1.04 -9.39 6.23
CA SER A 163 0.35 -10.20 5.22
C SER A 163 1.32 -10.67 4.16
N ARG A 164 2.19 -9.77 3.67
CA ARG A 164 3.22 -10.11 2.67
C ARG A 164 4.18 -11.19 3.17
N ILE A 165 4.59 -11.13 4.44
CA ILE A 165 5.44 -12.16 5.05
C ILE A 165 4.75 -13.52 5.04
N ARG A 166 3.47 -13.59 5.44
CA ARG A 166 2.71 -14.85 5.42
C ARG A 166 2.53 -15.41 4.01
N ASP A 167 2.32 -14.53 3.03
CA ASP A 167 2.21 -14.96 1.64
C ASP A 167 3.52 -15.58 1.15
N LEU A 168 4.66 -14.94 1.46
CA LEU A 168 6.00 -15.45 1.13
C LEU A 168 6.33 -16.75 1.87
N GLU A 169 5.97 -16.87 3.16
CA GLU A 169 6.11 -18.12 3.92
C GLU A 169 5.30 -19.25 3.25
N SER A 170 4.06 -18.97 2.83
CA SER A 170 3.23 -19.96 2.14
C SER A 170 3.78 -20.35 0.77
N GLU A 171 4.44 -19.43 0.07
CA GLU A 171 5.09 -19.70 -1.22
C GLU A 171 6.35 -20.57 -1.02
N LEU A 172 7.14 -20.27 0.01
CA LEU A 172 8.31 -21.05 0.38
C LEU A 172 7.94 -22.49 0.76
N ASP A 173 6.88 -22.68 1.54
CA ASP A 173 6.39 -24.02 1.91
C ASP A 173 5.94 -24.83 0.69
N ARG A 174 5.23 -24.19 -0.25
CA ARG A 174 4.84 -24.82 -1.52
C ARG A 174 6.06 -25.18 -2.36
N ALA A 175 7.07 -24.31 -2.41
CA ALA A 175 8.31 -24.57 -3.13
C ALA A 175 9.08 -25.73 -2.52
N HIS A 176 9.16 -25.81 -1.18
CA HIS A 176 9.78 -26.93 -0.47
C HIS A 176 9.07 -28.25 -0.75
N THR A 177 7.73 -28.26 -0.71
CA THR A 177 6.93 -29.45 -1.03
C THR A 177 7.19 -29.92 -2.46
N ARG A 178 7.14 -29.00 -3.44
CA ARG A 178 7.44 -29.33 -4.85
C ARG A 178 8.87 -29.86 -5.03
N ASN A 179 9.83 -29.30 -4.30
CA ASN A 179 11.22 -29.79 -4.37
C ASN A 179 11.32 -31.23 -3.82
N ALA A 180 10.66 -31.51 -2.69
CA ALA A 180 10.59 -32.86 -2.13
C ALA A 180 9.99 -33.85 -3.14
N ASP A 181 8.85 -33.51 -3.75
CA ASP A 181 8.20 -34.34 -4.78
C ASP A 181 9.15 -34.59 -5.97
N LEU A 182 9.81 -33.55 -6.49
CA LEU A 182 10.77 -33.69 -7.59
C LEU A 182 11.99 -34.54 -7.20
N THR A 183 12.45 -34.45 -5.95
CA THR A 183 13.56 -35.30 -5.49
C THR A 183 13.15 -36.77 -5.37
N GLU A 184 11.90 -37.04 -4.96
CA GLU A 184 11.35 -38.39 -4.95
C GLU A 184 11.18 -38.94 -6.37
N ASP A 185 10.64 -38.14 -7.28
CA ASP A 185 10.49 -38.49 -8.71
C ASP A 185 11.85 -38.81 -9.36
N LEU A 186 12.88 -38.00 -9.08
CA LEU A 186 14.24 -38.25 -9.57
C LEU A 186 14.85 -39.52 -9.00
N ALA A 187 14.63 -39.79 -7.70
CA ALA A 187 15.09 -41.04 -7.08
C ALA A 187 14.38 -42.25 -7.70
N HIS A 188 13.08 -42.14 -7.96
CA HIS A 188 12.29 -43.18 -8.63
C HIS A 188 12.78 -43.44 -10.05
N ALA A 189 12.96 -42.39 -10.86
CA ALA A 189 13.46 -42.49 -12.23
C ALA A 189 14.86 -43.13 -12.29
N ARG A 190 15.75 -42.76 -11.35
CA ARG A 190 17.08 -43.37 -11.22
C ARG A 190 17.00 -44.86 -10.91
N ASN A 191 16.12 -45.27 -9.99
CA ASN A 191 15.95 -46.67 -9.63
C ASN A 191 15.39 -47.49 -10.82
N ILE A 192 14.43 -46.94 -11.57
CA ILE A 192 13.93 -47.59 -12.80
C ILE A 192 15.05 -47.78 -13.82
N THR A 193 15.86 -46.74 -14.04
CA THR A 193 16.97 -46.81 -15.00
C THR A 193 17.97 -47.88 -14.58
N LEU A 194 18.33 -47.94 -13.29
CA LEU A 194 19.20 -48.99 -12.76
C LEU A 194 18.61 -50.39 -12.99
N SER A 195 17.33 -50.61 -12.66
CA SER A 195 16.69 -51.91 -12.90
C SER A 195 16.63 -52.32 -14.37
N GLN A 196 16.38 -51.36 -15.27
CA GLN A 196 16.36 -51.62 -16.72
C GLN A 196 17.77 -51.93 -17.24
N THR A 197 18.80 -51.25 -16.73
CA THR A 197 20.18 -51.55 -17.10
C THR A 197 20.62 -52.93 -16.61
N GLU A 198 20.20 -53.34 -15.41
CA GLU A 198 20.45 -54.70 -14.90
C GLU A 198 19.75 -55.75 -15.77
N GLU A 199 18.47 -55.53 -16.11
CA GLU A 199 17.71 -56.44 -16.97
C GLU A 199 18.34 -56.58 -18.37
N ILE A 200 18.82 -55.49 -18.97
CA ILE A 200 19.52 -55.51 -20.27
C ILE A 200 20.84 -56.29 -20.15
N VAL A 201 21.63 -56.06 -19.11
CA VAL A 201 22.89 -56.78 -18.88
C VAL A 201 22.65 -58.28 -18.69
N ASP A 202 21.62 -58.65 -17.94
CA ASP A 202 21.24 -60.05 -17.73
C ASP A 202 20.71 -60.71 -19.01
N ALA A 203 19.92 -59.99 -19.82
CA ALA A 203 19.46 -60.46 -21.13
C ALA A 203 20.63 -60.68 -22.11
N ASP A 204 21.60 -59.76 -22.14
CA ASP A 204 22.82 -59.90 -22.94
C ASP A 204 23.68 -61.10 -22.48
N TRP A 205 23.69 -61.36 -21.17
CA TRP A 205 24.36 -62.54 -20.60
C TRP A 205 23.71 -63.85 -21.06
N LEU A 206 22.37 -63.92 -20.99
CA LEU A 206 21.60 -65.14 -21.32
C LEU A 206 21.53 -65.42 -22.82
N THR A 207 21.49 -64.38 -23.66
CA THR A 207 21.42 -64.54 -25.13
C THR A 207 22.77 -64.90 -25.76
N GLY A 208 23.86 -64.94 -24.97
CA GLY A 208 25.19 -65.29 -25.46
C GLY A 208 25.77 -64.28 -26.45
N ASN A 209 25.14 -63.11 -26.61
CA ASN A 209 25.58 -62.01 -27.45
C ASN A 209 26.72 -61.22 -26.76
N ARG A 210 27.72 -61.92 -26.22
CA ARG A 210 29.05 -61.33 -26.06
C ARG A 210 29.59 -61.08 -27.47
N HIS A 211 29.26 -59.94 -28.05
CA HIS A 211 30.22 -59.29 -28.93
C HIS A 211 31.46 -59.07 -28.06
N HIS A 212 32.46 -59.92 -28.25
CA HIS A 212 33.82 -59.63 -27.81
C HIS A 212 34.25 -58.36 -28.55
N ASN A 213 33.80 -57.20 -28.06
CA ASN A 213 34.39 -55.92 -28.38
C ASN A 213 35.78 -55.93 -27.72
N THR A 214 36.74 -56.52 -28.43
CA THR A 214 38.18 -56.29 -28.22
C THR A 214 38.59 -54.88 -28.60
N ALA A 215 37.65 -54.04 -29.06
CA ALA A 215 37.81 -52.60 -29.08
C ALA A 215 37.30 -52.03 -27.74
N PRO A 216 38.10 -51.24 -27.00
CA PRO A 216 37.61 -50.57 -25.80
C PRO A 216 36.41 -49.72 -26.19
N GLY A 217 35.26 -49.99 -25.57
CA GLY A 217 34.05 -49.18 -25.72
C GLY A 217 34.36 -47.71 -25.41
N PRO A 218 33.54 -46.75 -25.89
CA PRO A 218 33.75 -45.33 -25.66
C PRO A 218 33.91 -45.11 -24.16
N GLN A 219 35.12 -44.74 -23.74
CA GLN A 219 35.44 -44.55 -22.34
C GLN A 219 34.45 -43.53 -21.77
N PRO A 220 33.77 -43.83 -20.65
CA PRO A 220 32.77 -42.94 -20.07
C PRO A 220 33.36 -41.55 -19.76
N ALA A 221 34.67 -41.47 -19.51
CA ALA A 221 35.40 -40.22 -19.38
C ALA A 221 35.43 -39.37 -20.67
N ARG A 222 35.48 -39.98 -21.86
CA ARG A 222 35.39 -39.25 -23.14
C ARG A 222 33.97 -38.83 -23.47
N ALA A 223 32.98 -39.67 -23.14
CA ALA A 223 31.57 -39.31 -23.29
C ALA A 223 31.20 -38.16 -22.35
N LEU A 224 31.63 -38.22 -21.08
CA LEU A 224 31.46 -37.13 -20.11
C LEU A 224 32.25 -35.88 -20.50
N ALA A 225 33.45 -36.02 -21.08
CA ALA A 225 34.20 -34.88 -21.60
C ALA A 225 33.52 -34.25 -22.82
N GLN A 226 32.88 -35.05 -23.68
CA GLN A 226 32.06 -34.54 -24.79
C GLN A 226 30.81 -33.85 -24.29
N THR A 227 30.06 -34.42 -23.35
CA THR A 227 28.86 -33.77 -22.79
C THR A 227 29.22 -32.51 -22.01
N ASN A 228 30.35 -32.49 -21.29
CA ASN A 228 30.83 -31.28 -20.61
C ASN A 228 31.33 -30.23 -21.60
N ALA A 229 31.95 -30.64 -22.72
CA ALA A 229 32.31 -29.72 -23.79
C ALA A 229 31.08 -29.18 -24.52
N GLU A 230 30.05 -30.00 -24.74
CA GLU A 230 28.78 -29.59 -25.32
C GLU A 230 27.99 -28.66 -24.40
N LEU A 231 28.00 -28.90 -23.08
CA LEU A 231 27.44 -28.00 -22.07
C LEU A 231 28.22 -26.68 -21.97
N ALA A 232 29.55 -26.73 -22.07
CA ALA A 232 30.37 -25.51 -22.14
C ALA A 232 30.07 -24.70 -23.41
N LEU A 233 29.88 -25.38 -24.55
CA LEU A 233 29.55 -24.75 -25.83
C LEU A 233 28.11 -24.20 -25.85
N ALA A 234 27.18 -24.86 -25.17
CA ALA A 234 25.82 -24.35 -24.96
C ALA A 234 25.82 -23.10 -24.05
N ASN A 235 26.63 -23.09 -22.98
CA ASN A 235 26.85 -21.90 -22.15
C ASN A 235 27.52 -20.75 -22.93
N ASP A 236 28.45 -21.04 -23.84
CA ASP A 236 29.08 -20.02 -24.69
C ASP A 236 28.09 -19.44 -25.71
N ILE A 237 27.11 -20.23 -26.20
CA ILE A 237 26.04 -19.75 -27.08
C ILE A 237 25.05 -18.87 -26.31
N ASP A 238 24.64 -19.25 -25.09
CA ASP A 238 23.79 -18.40 -24.23
C ASP A 238 24.50 -17.12 -23.80
N ALA A 239 25.82 -17.18 -23.56
CA ALA A 239 26.64 -16.01 -23.28
C ALA A 239 26.75 -15.08 -24.52
N LEU A 240 26.85 -15.62 -25.74
CA LEU A 240 26.81 -14.83 -26.97
C LEU A 240 25.45 -14.15 -27.18
N ASP A 241 24.35 -14.81 -26.85
CA ASP A 241 23.00 -14.25 -26.94
C ASP A 241 22.73 -13.17 -25.86
N HIS A 242 23.44 -13.24 -24.74
CA HIS A 242 23.45 -12.17 -23.72
C HIS A 242 24.34 -10.98 -24.12
N THR A 243 25.37 -11.16 -24.97
CA THR A 243 26.17 -10.04 -25.48
C THR A 243 25.44 -9.19 -26.51
N THR A 244 24.56 -9.78 -27.32
CA THR A 244 23.67 -9.04 -28.25
C THR A 244 22.53 -8.32 -27.50
N SER A 245 22.05 -8.88 -26.38
CA SER A 245 21.08 -8.23 -25.48
C SER A 245 21.69 -7.12 -24.61
N SER A 246 22.99 -7.22 -24.27
CA SER A 246 23.73 -6.21 -23.52
C SER A 246 23.87 -4.87 -24.26
N ASP A 247 23.86 -4.85 -25.59
CA ASP A 247 23.95 -3.60 -26.36
C ASP A 247 22.64 -2.78 -26.29
N ILE A 248 21.49 -3.44 -26.14
CA ILE A 248 20.20 -2.76 -25.89
C ILE A 248 20.14 -2.23 -24.45
N SER A 249 20.70 -2.98 -23.50
CA SER A 249 20.75 -2.59 -22.08
C SER A 249 21.71 -1.41 -21.83
N ARG A 250 22.77 -1.26 -22.65
CA ARG A 250 23.68 -0.09 -22.63
C ARG A 250 23.00 1.20 -23.10
N GLY A 251 22.03 1.10 -24.02
CA GLY A 251 21.21 2.24 -24.47
C GLY A 251 20.23 2.74 -23.41
N ILE A 252 19.70 1.84 -22.57
CA ILE A 252 18.80 2.20 -21.46
C ILE A 252 19.58 2.84 -20.31
N GLY A 253 20.77 2.32 -19.96
CA GLY A 253 21.63 2.91 -18.94
C GLY A 253 22.10 4.34 -19.29
N ALA A 254 22.50 4.58 -20.53
CA ALA A 254 22.90 5.90 -21.00
C ALA A 254 21.73 6.91 -21.06
N ALA A 255 20.49 6.44 -21.28
CA ALA A 255 19.27 7.27 -21.23
C ALA A 255 18.84 7.59 -19.78
N ILE A 256 19.13 6.72 -18.82
CA ILE A 256 18.87 6.94 -17.39
C ILE A 256 19.92 7.92 -16.80
N ASP A 257 21.19 7.81 -17.21
CA ASP A 257 22.26 8.70 -16.75
C ASP A 257 22.17 10.12 -17.33
N THR A 258 21.44 10.34 -18.43
CA THR A 258 21.14 11.67 -18.98
C THR A 258 19.90 12.33 -18.37
N ALA A 259 19.09 11.59 -17.61
CA ALA A 259 17.85 12.08 -17.00
C ALA A 259 18.01 12.56 -15.54
N LEU A 260 19.17 12.34 -14.89
CA LEU A 260 19.44 12.81 -13.54
C LEU A 260 20.66 13.76 -13.48
N PRO A 261 20.45 15.06 -13.22
CA PRO A 261 21.53 15.93 -12.80
C PRO A 261 21.78 15.71 -11.30
N GLY A 262 22.90 15.07 -10.94
CA GLY A 262 23.47 15.14 -9.59
C GLY A 262 23.91 13.81 -8.99
N ARG A 263 25.23 13.56 -9.04
CA ARG A 263 25.97 12.63 -8.17
C ARG A 263 26.06 13.22 -6.75
N PRO A 264 26.21 12.39 -5.69
CA PRO A 264 27.55 11.90 -5.32
C PRO A 264 27.55 10.39 -4.99
N ASP A 265 28.51 9.59 -5.45
CA ASP A 265 29.83 9.39 -4.84
C ASP A 265 29.79 9.22 -3.32
N TYR A 266 29.36 8.04 -2.84
CA TYR A 266 30.11 7.14 -1.93
C TYR A 266 29.18 5.99 -1.51
N TRP A 267 29.48 4.75 -1.92
CA TRP A 267 28.99 3.55 -1.23
C TRP A 267 30.20 2.85 -0.63
N PRO A 268 30.24 2.58 0.69
CA PRO A 268 31.32 1.80 1.26
C PRO A 268 31.14 0.34 0.86
N ASP A 269 32.20 -0.20 0.29
CA ASP A 269 32.38 -1.61 -0.03
C ASP A 269 32.31 -2.44 1.27
N THR A 270 31.42 -3.42 1.27
CA THR A 270 31.29 -4.44 2.31
C THR A 270 32.38 -5.49 2.14
N THR A 271 33.28 -5.60 3.11
CA THR A 271 34.03 -6.84 3.33
C THR A 271 34.04 -7.21 4.82
N ASP A 272 33.24 -8.24 5.12
CA ASP A 272 33.37 -9.32 6.11
C ASP A 272 33.45 -9.03 7.64
N PRO A 273 32.89 -9.95 8.48
CA PRO A 273 32.58 -9.71 9.88
C PRO A 273 33.66 -10.20 10.86
N ASP A 274 33.59 -9.64 12.07
CA ASP A 274 33.94 -10.27 13.35
C ASP A 274 35.42 -10.59 13.67
N ILE A 275 36.13 -9.62 14.26
CA ILE A 275 37.09 -9.87 15.34
C ILE A 275 36.94 -8.73 16.38
N GLY A 276 36.14 -8.98 17.43
CA GLY A 276 36.08 -8.09 18.60
C GLY A 276 37.38 -8.11 19.41
N PRO A 277 37.77 -7.00 20.06
CA PRO A 277 38.89 -7.00 21.00
C PRO A 277 38.49 -7.58 22.37
N ALA A 278 39.39 -8.34 22.98
CA ALA A 278 39.23 -9.05 24.26
C ALA A 278 38.94 -8.13 25.46
N PRO A 279 38.27 -8.63 26.52
CA PRO A 279 37.93 -7.85 27.70
C PRO A 279 39.16 -7.63 28.60
N GLY A 280 39.57 -6.38 28.75
CA GLY A 280 40.55 -5.95 29.74
C GLY A 280 39.87 -5.49 31.03
N THR A 281 40.08 -6.23 32.11
CA THR A 281 39.75 -5.87 33.49
C THR A 281 40.68 -4.75 34.00
N SER A 282 40.12 -3.67 34.56
CA SER A 282 40.70 -2.78 35.60
C SER A 282 39.65 -1.69 35.86
N ASP A 283 38.83 -1.76 36.92
CA ASP A 283 39.16 -1.39 38.30
C ASP A 283 39.71 0.05 38.43
N HIS A 284 38.81 0.99 38.76
CA HIS A 284 38.90 1.87 39.93
C HIS A 284 37.78 2.92 39.92
N GLY A 285 37.02 2.96 41.03
CA GLY A 285 35.86 3.82 41.24
C GLY A 285 36.21 5.26 41.64
N PRO A 286 35.21 6.15 41.79
CA PRO A 286 35.43 7.53 42.20
C PRO A 286 35.63 7.61 43.72
N GLU A 287 36.82 8.05 44.13
CA GLU A 287 37.16 8.39 45.51
C GLU A 287 36.46 9.69 45.92
N VAL A 288 35.67 9.60 46.99
CA VAL A 288 35.03 10.71 47.69
C VAL A 288 36.06 11.37 48.60
N THR A 289 36.17 12.70 48.57
CA THR A 289 36.91 13.46 49.58
C THR A 289 35.96 14.38 50.36
N PRO A 290 36.14 14.53 51.69
CA PRO A 290 35.33 15.39 52.55
C PRO A 290 35.67 16.88 52.43
#